data_AF-A0A7S3EIN4-F1
#
_entry.id   AF-A0A7S3EIN4-F1
#
_cell.length_a   1.000
_cell.length_b   1.000
_cell.length_c   1.000
_cell.angle_alpha   90.00
_cell.angle_beta   90.00
_cell.angle_gamma   90.00
#
_symmetry.space_group_name_H-M   'P 1'
#
loop_
_entity.id
_entity.type
_entity.pdbx_description
1 polymer ?
#
loop_
_entity_poly.entity_id
_entity_poly.type
_entity_poly.pdbx_seq_one_letter_code
_entity_poly.pdbx_strand_id
1 'polypeptide(L)'
;MVVTHRETGEQICVGLEVQALPSIRPKMEAVEAIGADFVVGPLVHPRYERGVSEPDVCSDAPKIERNDPFTRSDMELSSSEWSSGFIGKISPWIRCDSSNRRLSLMSEAALMQEIAFAKHLGLRAVLTPPINRGCSGANFARALLSSLSLHPGMNIWVRVPLESSVAGNPDDSDVSYSREEGTSDVWGDWNRLSTLCDGHPSLGIALELPANLPKHALERWNGEPVC
;
A
#
# COMPACT_ATOMS: atom_id res chain seq x y z
N MET A 1 -0.93 -25.39 -7.31
CA MET A 1 0.20 -26.29 -6.99
C MET A 1 0.64 -25.92 -5.59
N VAL A 2 0.49 -26.78 -4.59
CA VAL A 2 0.87 -26.42 -3.21
C VAL A 2 2.39 -26.46 -3.13
N VAL A 3 3.02 -25.30 -3.03
CA VAL A 3 4.47 -25.23 -2.82
C VAL A 3 4.72 -25.58 -1.35
N THR A 4 5.42 -26.67 -1.08
CA THR A 4 5.80 -27.03 0.29
C THR A 4 7.25 -26.64 0.54
N HIS A 5 7.51 -26.07 1.71
CA HIS A 5 8.86 -25.78 2.17
C HIS A 5 9.63 -27.09 2.30
N ARG A 6 10.82 -27.16 1.70
CA ARG A 6 11.59 -28.39 1.53
C ARG A 6 12.01 -29.04 2.86
N GLU A 7 12.22 -28.23 3.90
CA GLU A 7 12.74 -28.70 5.19
C GLU A 7 11.67 -28.77 6.29
N THR A 8 10.69 -27.86 6.29
CA THR A 8 9.66 -27.81 7.34
C THR A 8 8.35 -28.50 6.92
N GLY A 9 8.15 -28.76 5.62
CA GLY A 9 6.91 -29.34 5.10
C GLY A 9 5.72 -28.39 5.11
N GLU A 10 5.91 -27.13 5.54
CA GLU A 10 4.86 -26.11 5.59
C GLU A 10 4.45 -25.67 4.19
N GLN A 11 3.17 -25.32 4.03
CA GLN A 11 2.67 -24.80 2.76
C GLN A 11 3.08 -23.34 2.61
N ILE A 12 3.69 -23.02 1.48
CA ILE A 12 4.10 -21.67 1.10
C ILE A 12 2.97 -21.07 0.27
N CYS A 13 2.46 -19.92 0.71
CA CYS A 13 1.50 -19.13 -0.04
C CYS A 13 2.23 -18.16 -0.97
N VAL A 14 1.97 -18.22 -2.27
CA VAL A 14 2.60 -17.38 -3.29
C VAL A 14 1.56 -16.47 -3.92
N GLY A 15 1.79 -15.16 -3.87
CA GLY A 15 0.94 -14.16 -4.50
C GLY A 15 1.56 -13.55 -5.77
N LEU A 16 0.74 -13.17 -6.74
CA LEU A 16 1.17 -12.36 -7.88
C LEU A 16 0.78 -10.89 -7.69
N GLU A 17 1.76 -10.00 -7.62
CA GLU A 17 1.52 -8.56 -7.64
C GLU A 17 1.34 -8.04 -9.07
N VAL A 18 0.26 -7.30 -9.31
CA VAL A 18 -0.02 -6.65 -10.61
C VAL A 18 -0.07 -5.13 -10.47
N GLN A 19 0.46 -4.42 -11.48
CA GLN A 19 0.40 -2.96 -11.53
C GLN A 19 -0.88 -2.44 -12.20
N ALA A 20 -1.33 -3.14 -13.24
CA ALA A 20 -2.53 -2.81 -13.99
C ALA A 20 -3.45 -4.03 -14.05
N LEU A 21 -4.75 -3.79 -13.85
CA LEU A 21 -5.78 -4.83 -13.83
C LEU A 21 -6.98 -4.40 -14.67
N PRO A 22 -6.91 -4.46 -16.02
CA PRO A 22 -8.03 -4.06 -16.88
C PRO A 22 -9.28 -4.91 -16.64
N SER A 23 -9.12 -6.22 -16.45
CA SER A 23 -10.19 -7.16 -16.09
C SER A 23 -9.68 -8.12 -15.03
N ILE A 24 -10.46 -8.33 -13.97
CA ILE A 24 -10.02 -9.15 -12.82
C ILE A 24 -10.11 -10.65 -13.12
N ARG A 25 -11.21 -11.10 -13.73
CA ARG A 25 -11.49 -12.54 -13.94
C ARG A 25 -10.43 -13.25 -14.80
N PRO A 26 -10.07 -12.75 -16.00
CA PRO A 26 -9.00 -13.36 -16.79
C PRO A 26 -7.65 -13.37 -16.06
N LYS A 27 -7.45 -12.41 -15.14
CA LYS A 27 -6.20 -12.32 -14.39
C LYS A 27 -6.14 -13.31 -13.23
N MET A 28 -7.27 -13.53 -12.55
CA MET A 28 -7.43 -14.60 -11.56
C MET A 28 -7.18 -15.96 -12.20
N GLU A 29 -7.80 -16.24 -13.35
CA GLU A 29 -7.60 -17.51 -14.10
C GLU A 29 -6.14 -17.70 -14.52
N ALA A 30 -5.47 -16.63 -15.00
CA ALA A 30 -4.05 -16.70 -15.35
C ALA A 30 -3.14 -16.96 -14.14
N VAL A 31 -3.49 -16.43 -12.97
CA VAL A 31 -2.75 -16.60 -11.71
C VAL A 31 -2.90 -18.03 -11.20
N GLU A 32 -4.10 -18.57 -11.26
CA GLU A 32 -4.37 -19.97 -10.94
C GLU A 32 -3.60 -20.91 -11.88
N ALA A 33 -3.55 -20.60 -13.18
CA ALA A 33 -2.80 -21.37 -14.17
C ALA A 33 -1.27 -21.36 -13.92
N ILE A 34 -0.73 -20.25 -13.39
CA ILE A 34 0.69 -20.15 -12.96
C ILE A 34 0.92 -20.92 -11.64
N GLY A 35 -0.15 -21.22 -10.89
CA GLY A 35 -0.10 -21.92 -9.61
C GLY A 35 0.15 -20.99 -8.42
N ALA A 36 -0.13 -19.70 -8.56
CA ALA A 36 -0.14 -18.74 -7.44
C ALA A 36 -1.50 -18.78 -6.72
N ASP A 37 -1.48 -18.51 -5.40
CA ASP A 37 -2.62 -18.67 -4.51
C ASP A 37 -3.53 -17.42 -4.47
N PHE A 38 -2.97 -16.24 -4.71
CA PHE A 38 -3.73 -14.98 -4.66
C PHE A 38 -3.12 -13.89 -5.55
N VAL A 39 -3.91 -12.83 -5.79
CA VAL A 39 -3.50 -11.66 -6.55
C VAL A 39 -3.43 -10.44 -5.66
N VAL A 40 -2.38 -9.63 -5.82
CA VAL A 40 -2.24 -8.33 -5.16
C VAL A 40 -2.43 -7.26 -6.25
N GLY A 41 -3.58 -6.61 -6.26
CA GLY A 41 -4.00 -5.76 -7.37
C GLY A 41 -4.70 -4.47 -6.94
N PRO A 42 -4.71 -3.42 -7.78
CA PRO A 42 -5.28 -2.13 -7.44
C PRO A 42 -6.81 -2.20 -7.23
N LEU A 43 -7.29 -1.70 -6.09
CA LEU A 43 -8.74 -1.56 -5.79
C LEU A 43 -9.40 -0.53 -6.69
N VAL A 44 -8.67 0.55 -6.95
CA VAL A 44 -9.05 1.69 -7.76
C VAL A 44 -7.98 1.86 -8.82
N HIS A 45 -8.35 2.32 -10.01
CA HIS A 45 -7.37 2.53 -11.06
C HIS A 45 -6.23 3.45 -10.56
N PRO A 46 -4.95 3.03 -10.60
CA PRO A 46 -3.83 3.74 -9.95
C PRO A 46 -3.59 5.18 -10.40
N ARG A 47 -4.13 5.58 -11.56
CA ARG A 47 -4.04 6.96 -12.08
C ARG A 47 -5.32 7.75 -11.87
N TYR A 48 -6.33 7.17 -11.22
CA TYR A 48 -7.61 7.82 -10.96
C TYR A 48 -7.54 8.61 -9.65
N GLU A 49 -6.76 9.69 -9.68
CA GLU A 49 -6.64 10.63 -8.57
C GLU A 49 -7.98 11.36 -8.40
N ARG A 50 -8.61 11.20 -7.22
CA ARG A 50 -9.88 11.84 -6.90
C ARG A 50 -9.66 12.98 -5.93
N GLY A 51 -10.15 14.16 -6.30
CA GLY A 51 -10.15 15.33 -5.44
C GLY A 51 -11.41 15.44 -4.60
N VAL A 52 -11.23 15.84 -3.35
CA VAL A 52 -12.29 16.49 -2.59
C VAL A 52 -12.50 17.82 -3.28
N SER A 53 -13.70 18.03 -3.80
CA SER A 53 -14.08 19.32 -4.36
C SER A 53 -14.32 20.29 -3.21
N GLU A 54 -13.25 20.86 -2.66
CA GLU A 54 -13.37 22.04 -1.82
C GLU A 54 -13.82 23.23 -2.69
N PRO A 55 -14.67 24.13 -2.16
CA PRO A 55 -15.00 25.36 -2.84
C PRO A 55 -13.73 26.23 -2.89
N ASP A 56 -13.08 26.27 -4.05
CA ASP A 56 -12.02 27.25 -4.31
C ASP A 56 -12.67 28.64 -4.30
N VAL A 57 -12.48 29.39 -3.21
CA VAL A 57 -13.03 30.75 -3.07
C VAL A 57 -12.32 31.75 -4.01
N CYS A 58 -11.21 31.34 -4.64
CA CYS A 58 -10.32 32.21 -5.41
C CYS A 58 -9.98 31.73 -6.83
N SER A 59 -10.56 30.63 -7.33
CA SER A 59 -10.29 30.15 -8.70
C SER A 59 -11.55 30.16 -9.55
N ASP A 60 -11.53 30.92 -10.66
CA ASP A 60 -12.57 30.93 -11.71
C ASP A 60 -12.55 29.64 -12.55
N ALA A 61 -11.79 28.61 -12.14
CA ALA A 61 -11.71 27.35 -12.85
C ALA A 61 -12.99 26.54 -12.62
N PRO A 62 -13.62 25.99 -13.68
CA PRO A 62 -14.83 25.21 -13.53
C PRO A 62 -14.57 24.00 -12.63
N LYS A 63 -15.42 23.82 -11.62
CA LYS A 63 -15.41 22.67 -10.72
C LYS A 63 -15.60 21.40 -11.56
N ILE A 64 -14.59 20.54 -11.59
CA ILE A 64 -14.70 19.24 -12.27
C ILE A 64 -15.54 18.33 -11.37
N GLU A 65 -16.86 18.28 -11.61
CA GLU A 65 -17.75 17.33 -10.97
C GLU A 65 -17.64 15.98 -11.67
N ARG A 66 -17.01 15.02 -11.00
CA ARG A 66 -16.91 13.64 -11.49
C ARG A 66 -18.12 12.86 -11.01
N ASN A 67 -19.04 12.57 -11.92
CA ASN A 67 -20.17 11.67 -11.70
C ASN A 67 -19.85 10.22 -12.11
N ASP A 68 -18.58 9.93 -12.41
CA ASP A 68 -18.12 8.59 -12.76
C ASP A 68 -18.21 7.65 -11.56
N PRO A 69 -18.49 6.35 -11.78
CA PRO A 69 -18.44 5.36 -10.72
C PRO A 69 -17.07 5.34 -10.05
N PHE A 70 -17.06 5.08 -8.75
CA PHE A 70 -15.84 5.08 -7.96
C PHE A 70 -14.78 4.11 -8.53
N THR A 71 -15.17 2.85 -8.71
CA THR A 71 -14.32 1.79 -9.25
C THR A 71 -15.21 0.69 -9.83
N ARG A 72 -14.61 -0.45 -10.17
CA ARG A 72 -15.28 -1.67 -10.63
C ARG A 72 -16.36 -2.15 -9.65
N SER A 73 -17.30 -2.94 -10.16
CA SER A 73 -18.32 -3.58 -9.33
C SER A 73 -17.72 -4.72 -8.51
N ASP A 74 -18.20 -4.85 -7.27
CA ASP A 74 -18.05 -6.00 -6.40
C ASP A 74 -18.55 -7.31 -7.04
N MET A 75 -19.54 -7.23 -7.93
CA MET A 75 -20.10 -8.39 -8.66
C MET A 75 -19.15 -9.01 -9.70
N GLU A 76 -17.97 -8.42 -9.95
CA GLU A 76 -16.98 -9.03 -10.85
C GLU A 76 -16.48 -10.39 -10.34
N LEU A 77 -16.46 -10.60 -9.01
CA LEU A 77 -16.09 -11.85 -8.35
C LEU A 77 -17.10 -12.20 -7.24
N SER A 78 -17.15 -13.47 -6.87
CA SER A 78 -17.87 -13.93 -5.68
C SER A 78 -17.18 -13.47 -4.39
N SER A 79 -17.92 -13.42 -3.28
CA SER A 79 -17.36 -13.05 -1.97
C SER A 79 -16.22 -13.97 -1.51
N SER A 80 -16.25 -15.25 -1.92
CA SER A 80 -15.17 -16.20 -1.61
C SER A 80 -13.90 -15.91 -2.40
N GLU A 81 -14.04 -15.55 -3.68
CA GLU A 81 -12.91 -15.17 -4.54
C GLU A 81 -12.26 -13.87 -4.04
N TRP A 82 -13.06 -12.87 -3.63
CA TRP A 82 -12.54 -11.65 -3.03
C TRP A 82 -11.79 -11.89 -1.71
N SER A 83 -12.39 -12.64 -0.79
CA SER A 83 -11.83 -12.83 0.55
C SER A 83 -10.54 -13.67 0.57
N SER A 84 -10.47 -14.71 -0.27
CA SER A 84 -9.33 -15.64 -0.28
C SER A 84 -8.29 -15.34 -1.36
N GLY A 85 -8.74 -14.93 -2.55
CA GLY A 85 -7.90 -14.85 -3.75
C GLY A 85 -7.40 -13.44 -4.07
N PHE A 86 -7.84 -12.40 -3.35
CA PHE A 86 -7.49 -11.03 -3.68
C PHE A 86 -7.03 -10.20 -2.47
N ILE A 87 -5.95 -9.45 -2.66
CA ILE A 87 -5.47 -8.41 -1.74
C ILE A 87 -5.50 -7.07 -2.47
N GLY A 88 -6.12 -6.10 -1.80
CA GLY A 88 -6.31 -4.77 -2.36
C GLY A 88 -5.05 -3.93 -2.26
N LYS A 89 -4.52 -3.44 -3.37
CA LYS A 89 -3.49 -2.39 -3.37
C LYS A 89 -4.16 -1.04 -3.32
N ILE A 90 -3.71 -0.25 -2.35
CA ILE A 90 -4.06 1.15 -2.21
C ILE A 90 -3.34 1.96 -3.30
N SER A 91 -4.01 3.00 -3.81
CA SER A 91 -3.50 3.81 -4.91
C SER A 91 -2.16 4.49 -4.59
N PRO A 92 -1.18 4.48 -5.52
CA PRO A 92 0.19 4.96 -5.27
C PRO A 92 0.31 6.49 -5.15
N TRP A 93 -0.70 7.25 -5.59
CA TRP A 93 -0.69 8.73 -5.52
C TRP A 93 -1.03 9.27 -4.12
N ILE A 94 -1.56 8.43 -3.23
CA ILE A 94 -1.98 8.79 -1.88
C ILE A 94 -0.74 9.17 -1.04
N ARG A 95 -0.68 10.44 -0.62
CA ARG A 95 0.40 11.01 0.17
C ARG A 95 -0.15 11.86 1.32
N CYS A 96 -0.57 11.20 2.40
CA CYS A 96 -1.18 11.84 3.58
C CYS A 96 -0.26 12.87 4.26
N ASP A 97 1.05 12.68 4.21
CA ASP A 97 2.04 13.60 4.80
C ASP A 97 2.60 14.63 3.82
N SER A 98 1.90 14.89 2.69
CA SER A 98 2.30 15.96 1.77
C SER A 98 2.27 17.34 2.45
N SER A 99 3.24 18.20 2.13
CA SER A 99 3.28 19.60 2.55
C SER A 99 2.11 20.41 1.98
N ASN A 100 1.54 19.99 0.85
CA ASN A 100 0.35 20.60 0.29
C ASN A 100 -0.89 20.12 1.07
N ARG A 101 -1.51 21.03 1.84
CA ARG A 101 -2.67 20.73 2.67
C ARG A 101 -3.83 20.11 1.89
N ARG A 102 -4.10 20.59 0.68
CA ARG A 102 -5.17 20.07 -0.18
C ARG A 102 -4.88 18.62 -0.57
N LEU A 103 -3.66 18.33 -1.01
CA LEU A 103 -3.24 16.96 -1.36
C LEU A 103 -3.26 16.03 -0.13
N SER A 104 -2.80 16.50 1.02
CA SER A 104 -2.82 15.74 2.28
C SER A 104 -4.25 15.34 2.68
N LEU A 105 -5.19 16.29 2.68
CA LEU A 105 -6.61 16.05 2.96
C LEU A 105 -7.25 15.11 1.94
N MET A 106 -6.99 15.34 0.65
CA MET A 106 -7.49 14.46 -0.42
C MET A 106 -6.96 13.04 -0.29
N SER A 107 -5.68 12.89 0.02
CA SER A 107 -5.02 11.59 0.20
C SER A 107 -5.60 10.84 1.40
N GLU A 108 -5.84 11.52 2.52
CA GLU A 108 -6.46 10.91 3.70
C GLU A 108 -7.88 10.40 3.37
N ALA A 109 -8.71 11.23 2.75
CA ALA A 109 -10.07 10.84 2.35
C ALA A 109 -10.06 9.66 1.37
N ALA A 110 -9.14 9.66 0.40
CA ALA A 110 -8.99 8.57 -0.56
C ALA A 110 -8.51 7.27 0.10
N LEU A 111 -7.54 7.34 1.02
CA LEU A 111 -7.05 6.19 1.78
C LEU A 111 -8.18 5.54 2.58
N MET A 112 -8.93 6.34 3.34
CA MET A 112 -10.05 5.83 4.13
C MET A 112 -11.14 5.22 3.24
N GLN A 113 -11.45 5.84 2.10
CA GLN A 113 -12.44 5.30 1.16
C GLN A 113 -12.00 3.99 0.52
N GLU A 114 -10.73 3.85 0.14
CA GLU A 114 -10.20 2.62 -0.43
C GLU A 114 -10.18 1.48 0.59
N ILE A 115 -9.80 1.75 1.85
CA ILE A 115 -9.85 0.76 2.94
C ILE A 115 -11.29 0.35 3.24
N ALA A 116 -12.22 1.32 3.30
CA ALA A 116 -13.64 1.03 3.50
C ALA A 116 -14.20 0.14 2.38
N PHE A 117 -13.78 0.38 1.13
CA PHE A 117 -14.17 -0.44 -0.01
C PHE A 117 -13.56 -1.84 0.04
N ALA A 118 -12.29 -1.97 0.41
CA ALA A 118 -11.69 -3.28 0.65
C ALA A 118 -12.45 -4.08 1.72
N LYS A 119 -12.90 -3.40 2.79
CA LYS A 119 -13.71 -4.03 3.83
C LYS A 119 -15.08 -4.46 3.31
N HIS A 120 -15.71 -3.64 2.47
CA HIS A 120 -16.97 -3.96 1.81
C HIS A 120 -16.87 -5.21 0.93
N LEU A 121 -15.77 -5.36 0.18
CA LEU A 121 -15.48 -6.56 -0.62
C LEU A 121 -15.14 -7.80 0.24
N GLY A 122 -14.91 -7.63 1.54
CA GLY A 122 -14.52 -8.72 2.44
C GLY A 122 -13.08 -9.18 2.24
N LEU A 123 -12.18 -8.31 1.78
CA LEU A 123 -10.77 -8.66 1.59
C LEU A 123 -10.08 -9.00 2.90
N ARG A 124 -9.15 -9.95 2.84
CA ARG A 124 -8.32 -10.35 4.00
C ARG A 124 -7.32 -9.28 4.43
N ALA A 125 -6.80 -8.51 3.47
CA ALA A 125 -5.79 -7.50 3.70
C ALA A 125 -5.77 -6.45 2.58
N VAL A 126 -5.16 -5.32 2.87
CA VAL A 126 -4.76 -4.30 1.90
C VAL A 126 -3.27 -3.99 1.97
N LEU A 127 -2.64 -3.74 0.83
CA LEU A 127 -1.25 -3.31 0.72
C LEU A 127 -1.21 -1.79 0.49
N THR A 128 -0.53 -1.07 1.38
CA THR A 128 -0.37 0.38 1.27
C THR A 128 0.72 0.76 0.26
N PRO A 129 0.77 2.02 -0.20
CA PRO A 129 1.97 2.57 -0.82
C PRO A 129 3.14 2.54 0.18
N PRO A 130 4.39 2.64 -0.32
CA PRO A 130 5.55 2.69 0.55
C PRO A 130 5.51 3.94 1.44
N ILE A 131 6.10 3.83 2.64
CA ILE A 131 6.22 4.97 3.56
C ILE A 131 6.96 6.12 2.87
N ASN A 132 6.36 7.32 2.87
CA ASN A 132 6.99 8.52 2.32
C ASN A 132 8.18 8.93 3.20
N ARG A 133 9.39 8.71 2.70
CA ARG A 133 10.64 9.02 3.41
C ARG A 133 10.81 10.51 3.63
N GLY A 134 11.38 10.86 4.78
CA GLY A 134 11.67 12.26 5.12
C GLY A 134 10.43 13.07 5.53
N CYS A 135 9.28 12.43 5.71
CA CYS A 135 8.09 13.04 6.31
C CYS A 135 7.85 12.47 7.71
N SER A 136 7.09 13.19 8.53
CA SER A 136 6.79 12.75 9.91
C SER A 136 6.04 11.41 9.98
N GLY A 137 5.31 11.03 8.92
CA GLY A 137 4.46 9.84 8.89
C GLY A 137 3.21 9.93 9.78
N ALA A 138 3.01 11.05 10.48
CA ALA A 138 1.97 11.19 11.50
C ALA A 138 0.55 11.25 10.91
N ASN A 139 0.36 11.90 9.77
CA ASN A 139 -0.96 11.94 9.12
C ASN A 139 -1.30 10.57 8.53
N PHE A 140 -0.32 9.89 7.93
CA PHE A 140 -0.50 8.53 7.46
C PHE A 140 -0.83 7.57 8.61
N ALA A 141 -0.06 7.59 9.70
CA ALA A 141 -0.32 6.80 10.92
C ALA A 141 -1.74 7.04 11.45
N ARG A 142 -2.14 8.30 11.62
CA ARG A 142 -3.47 8.66 12.12
C ARG A 142 -4.58 8.14 11.21
N ALA A 143 -4.42 8.27 9.89
CA ALA A 143 -5.39 7.79 8.92
C ALA A 143 -5.51 6.25 8.93
N LEU A 144 -4.38 5.54 9.07
CA LEU A 144 -4.37 4.08 9.25
C LEU A 144 -5.06 3.66 10.54
N LEU A 145 -4.68 4.25 11.68
CA LEU A 145 -5.28 3.95 12.98
C LEU A 145 -6.78 4.23 13.01
N SER A 146 -7.22 5.34 12.39
CA SER A 146 -8.64 5.67 12.24
C SER A 146 -9.38 4.60 11.42
N SER A 147 -8.76 4.14 10.33
CA SER A 147 -9.34 3.12 9.46
C SER A 147 -9.41 1.74 10.14
N LEU A 148 -8.37 1.36 10.88
CA LEU A 148 -8.31 0.13 11.68
C LEU A 148 -9.38 0.12 12.77
N SER A 149 -9.56 1.27 13.45
CA SER A 149 -10.60 1.44 14.48
C SER A 149 -12.02 1.34 13.89
N LEU A 150 -12.23 1.88 12.70
CA LEU A 150 -13.52 1.88 12.01
C LEU A 150 -13.86 0.53 11.38
N HIS A 151 -12.84 -0.26 10.99
CA HIS A 151 -13.01 -1.51 10.27
C HIS A 151 -12.30 -2.69 10.96
N PRO A 152 -12.83 -3.17 12.11
CA PRO A 152 -12.26 -4.31 12.82
C PRO A 152 -12.08 -5.55 11.92
N GLY A 153 -10.93 -6.20 12.07
CA GLY A 153 -10.56 -7.40 11.31
C GLY A 153 -10.07 -7.14 9.88
N MET A 154 -9.89 -5.88 9.45
CA MET A 154 -9.13 -5.56 8.24
C MET A 154 -7.63 -5.55 8.56
N ASN A 155 -6.83 -6.30 7.81
CA ASN A 155 -5.38 -6.24 7.92
C ASN A 155 -4.81 -5.21 6.96
N ILE A 156 -3.88 -4.40 7.43
CA ILE A 156 -3.17 -3.41 6.62
C ILE A 156 -1.70 -3.81 6.60
N TRP A 157 -1.21 -4.11 5.41
CA TRP A 157 0.19 -4.41 5.18
C TRP A 157 0.88 -3.16 4.64
N VAL A 158 1.82 -2.65 5.41
CA VAL A 158 2.61 -1.49 5.03
C VAL A 158 3.76 -1.97 4.17
N ARG A 159 3.84 -1.44 2.95
CA ARG A 159 4.96 -1.74 2.05
C ARG A 159 6.21 -1.05 2.56
N VAL A 160 7.24 -1.82 2.86
CA VAL A 160 8.49 -1.30 3.40
C VAL A 160 9.67 -1.94 2.67
N PRO A 161 10.54 -1.17 2.00
CA PRO A 161 11.72 -1.74 1.36
C PRO A 161 12.79 -2.11 2.40
N LEU A 162 13.55 -3.18 2.17
CA LEU A 162 14.62 -3.60 3.09
C LEU A 162 15.73 -2.53 3.21
N GLU A 163 16.01 -1.82 2.12
CA GLU A 163 17.00 -0.74 2.08
C GLU A 163 16.44 0.54 1.46
N SER A 164 17.11 1.67 1.72
CA SER A 164 17.01 2.84 0.87
C SER A 164 17.60 2.53 -0.50
N SER A 165 16.78 2.11 -1.46
CA SER A 165 17.19 2.21 -2.85
C SER A 165 17.36 3.70 -3.17
N VAL A 166 18.58 4.20 -3.05
CA VAL A 166 19.04 5.40 -3.74
C VAL A 166 19.25 5.02 -5.20
N ALA A 167 18.23 4.45 -5.84
CA ALA A 167 18.20 4.37 -7.29
C ALA A 167 17.83 5.78 -7.75
N GLY A 168 18.84 6.64 -7.80
CA GLY A 168 18.72 7.91 -8.48
C GLY A 168 18.15 7.68 -9.86
N ASN A 169 17.20 8.52 -10.26
CA ASN A 169 17.00 8.74 -11.68
C ASN A 169 18.38 9.03 -12.28
N PRO A 170 18.83 8.32 -13.33
CA PRO A 170 20.09 8.64 -14.00
C PRO A 170 20.07 10.02 -14.68
N ASP A 171 18.99 10.80 -14.56
CA ASP A 171 18.77 12.12 -15.17
C ASP A 171 18.90 13.31 -14.19
N ASP A 172 19.07 13.10 -12.89
CA ASP A 172 19.29 14.20 -11.93
C ASP A 172 20.80 14.42 -11.68
N SER A 173 21.52 14.76 -12.75
CA SER A 173 22.83 15.40 -12.64
C SER A 173 22.64 16.91 -12.51
N ASP A 174 22.44 17.40 -11.28
CA ASP A 174 22.86 18.73 -10.81
C ASP A 174 22.02 19.12 -9.60
N VAL A 175 22.45 18.79 -8.38
CA VAL A 175 22.65 19.82 -7.33
C VAL A 175 23.55 19.24 -6.23
N SER A 176 24.81 19.67 -6.19
CA SER A 176 25.69 19.49 -5.04
C SER A 176 25.41 20.57 -3.99
N TYR A 177 24.58 20.25 -3.00
CA TYR A 177 24.61 20.91 -1.69
C TYR A 177 24.54 19.83 -0.62
N SER A 178 25.64 19.71 0.15
CA SER A 178 25.74 19.11 1.48
C SER A 178 24.49 18.36 1.97
N ARG A 179 24.26 17.17 1.42
CA ARG A 179 23.29 16.23 1.98
C ARG A 179 24.04 15.51 3.08
N GLU A 180 23.77 15.90 4.32
CA GLU A 180 24.15 15.09 5.48
C GLU A 180 23.92 13.61 5.15
N GLU A 181 24.88 12.77 5.53
CA GLU A 181 24.82 11.31 5.50
C GLU A 181 23.65 10.79 6.35
N GLY A 182 22.43 11.14 5.98
CA GLY A 182 21.20 10.56 6.48
C GLY A 182 20.87 9.40 5.58
N THR A 183 21.55 8.26 5.77
CA THR A 183 20.99 6.98 5.35
C THR A 183 19.58 6.92 5.93
N SER A 184 18.55 7.07 5.09
CA SER A 184 17.16 7.03 5.53
C SER A 184 16.92 5.66 6.14
N ASP A 185 16.88 5.62 7.48
CA ASP A 185 16.70 4.41 8.27
C ASP A 185 15.28 3.89 8.08
N VAL A 186 15.12 2.97 7.13
CA VAL A 186 13.82 2.43 6.74
C VAL A 186 13.14 1.70 7.89
N TRP A 187 13.93 0.95 8.66
CA TRP A 187 13.44 0.31 9.87
C TRP A 187 12.99 1.36 10.89
N GLY A 188 13.75 2.45 11.04
CA GLY A 188 13.37 3.59 11.88
C GLY A 188 12.05 4.25 11.44
N ASP A 189 11.81 4.40 10.14
CA ASP A 189 10.56 4.94 9.60
C ASP A 189 9.37 4.01 9.89
N TRP A 190 9.56 2.69 9.75
CA TRP A 190 8.57 1.68 10.17
C TRP A 190 8.31 1.73 11.69
N ASN A 191 9.36 1.71 12.51
CA ASN A 191 9.23 1.69 13.97
C ASN A 191 8.48 2.92 14.48
N ARG A 192 8.72 4.10 13.90
CA ARG A 192 7.94 5.32 14.20
C ARG A 192 6.47 5.15 13.82
N LEU A 193 6.18 4.65 12.62
CA LEU A 193 4.81 4.41 12.16
C LEU A 193 4.07 3.43 13.09
N SER A 194 4.70 2.31 13.41
CA SER A 194 4.17 1.29 14.32
C SER A 194 3.89 1.86 15.71
N THR A 195 4.83 2.66 16.25
CA THR A 195 4.66 3.34 17.54
C THR A 195 3.49 4.33 17.52
N LEU A 196 3.32 5.10 16.45
CA LEU A 196 2.19 6.05 16.30
C LEU A 196 0.84 5.34 16.14
N CYS A 197 0.85 4.10 15.65
CA CYS A 197 -0.30 3.22 15.56
C CYS A 197 -0.49 2.33 16.81
N ASP A 198 0.26 2.58 17.89
CA ASP A 198 0.23 1.80 19.14
C ASP A 198 0.45 0.29 18.96
N GLY A 199 1.28 -0.10 17.99
CA GLY A 199 1.59 -1.50 17.71
C GLY A 199 0.36 -2.34 17.33
N HIS A 200 -0.64 -1.75 16.67
CA HIS A 200 -1.91 -2.40 16.39
C HIS A 200 -1.73 -3.78 15.70
N PRO A 201 -2.39 -4.86 16.18
CA PRO A 201 -2.11 -6.23 15.75
C PRO A 201 -2.48 -6.53 14.28
N SER A 202 -3.39 -5.74 13.69
CA SER A 202 -3.74 -5.85 12.27
C SER A 202 -2.88 -4.99 11.35
N LEU A 203 -1.82 -4.36 11.88
CA LEU A 203 -0.82 -3.64 11.10
C LEU A 203 0.40 -4.54 10.90
N GLY A 204 0.69 -4.91 9.66
CA GLY A 204 1.80 -5.79 9.30
C GLY A 204 2.75 -5.14 8.30
N ILE A 205 3.86 -5.82 8.02
CA ILE A 205 4.91 -5.34 7.12
C ILE A 205 4.94 -6.24 5.88
N ALA A 206 4.76 -5.63 4.71
CA ALA A 206 5.12 -6.23 3.43
C ALA A 206 6.54 -5.78 3.07
N LEU A 207 7.53 -6.59 3.47
CA LEU A 207 8.94 -6.27 3.31
C LEU A 207 9.40 -6.54 1.87
N GLU A 208 9.90 -5.52 1.18
CA GLU A 208 10.43 -5.68 -0.18
C GLU A 208 11.91 -6.05 -0.15
N LEU A 209 12.23 -7.19 -0.75
CA LEU A 209 13.59 -7.69 -0.83
C LEU A 209 14.29 -7.14 -2.09
N PRO A 210 15.45 -6.47 -1.96
CA PRO A 210 16.27 -6.05 -3.10
C PRO A 210 16.93 -7.26 -3.76
N ALA A 211 17.44 -7.06 -4.98
CA ALA A 211 18.19 -8.10 -5.71
C ALA A 211 19.44 -8.57 -4.94
N ASN A 212 20.10 -7.66 -4.20
CA ASN A 212 21.24 -7.96 -3.36
C ASN A 212 20.85 -7.84 -1.89
N LEU A 213 20.87 -8.95 -1.16
CA LEU A 213 20.39 -9.00 0.21
C LEU A 213 21.47 -8.54 1.21
N PRO A 214 21.28 -7.42 1.93
CA PRO A 214 22.16 -7.03 3.03
C PRO A 214 22.00 -7.97 4.23
N LYS A 215 23.08 -8.67 4.59
CA LYS A 215 23.06 -9.63 5.70
C LYS A 215 22.72 -9.00 7.06
N HIS A 216 23.20 -7.78 7.32
CA HIS A 216 23.06 -7.12 8.62
C HIS A 216 21.73 -6.36 8.78
N ALA A 217 21.08 -5.95 7.69
CA ALA A 217 19.82 -5.22 7.77
C ALA A 217 18.64 -6.13 8.18
N LEU A 218 18.72 -7.43 7.87
CA LEU A 218 17.68 -8.41 8.16
C LEU A 218 17.48 -8.66 9.66
N GLU A 219 18.55 -8.59 10.46
CA GLU A 219 18.47 -8.86 11.91
C GLU A 219 17.54 -7.89 12.64
N ARG A 220 17.39 -6.66 12.14
CA ARG A 220 16.48 -5.65 12.72
C ARG A 220 15.01 -5.98 12.51
N TRP A 221 14.68 -6.75 11.49
CA TRP A 221 13.31 -7.18 11.20
C TRP A 221 12.92 -8.43 11.99
N ASN A 222 13.86 -9.01 12.75
CA ASN A 222 13.55 -10.14 13.61
C ASN A 222 12.65 -9.70 14.77
N GLY A 223 11.46 -10.29 14.88
CA GLY A 223 10.44 -9.93 15.87
C GLY A 223 9.45 -8.87 15.39
N GLU A 224 9.64 -8.30 14.21
CA GLU A 224 8.66 -7.41 13.57
C GLU A 224 7.54 -8.23 12.88
N PRO A 225 6.30 -7.69 12.76
CA PRO A 225 5.15 -8.40 12.18
C PRO A 225 5.21 -8.48 10.65
N VAL A 226 6.20 -9.18 10.10
CA VAL A 226 6.34 -9.44 8.65
C VAL A 226 5.26 -10.41 8.18
N CYS A 227 4.54 -10.03 7.12
CA CYS A 227 3.34 -10.71 6.60
C CYS A 227 3.55 -11.29 5.19
#